data_AF-A0A661Y844-F1
#
_entry.id   AF-A0A661Y844-F1
#
_cell.length_a   1.000
_cell.length_b   1.000
_cell.length_c   1.000
_cell.angle_alpha   90.00
_cell.angle_beta   90.00
_cell.angle_gamma   90.00
#
_symmetry.space_group_name_H-M   'P 1'
#
loop_
_entity.id
_entity.type
_entity.pdbx_description
1 polymer ?
#
loop_
_entity_poly.entity_id
_entity_poly.type
_entity_poly.pdbx_seq_one_letter_code
_entity_poly.pdbx_strand_id
1 'polypeptide(L)' 'IRTKFGKVPTLKFRPYVQSGRVFKEKESLTIWVSDDDNRMPMLIKADLTVGSLKASLIEFKGLKNSFKIQVD' A
#
# COMPACT_ATOMS: atom_id res chain seq x y z
N ILE A 1 5.71 7.83 1.28
CA ILE A 1 5.31 7.50 2.68
C ILE A 1 6.53 7.10 3.52
N ARG A 2 6.52 7.26 4.85
CA ARG A 2 7.59 6.74 5.73
C ARG A 2 7.38 5.25 5.96
N THR A 3 8.40 4.45 5.66
CA THR A 3 8.41 2.98 5.78
C THR A 3 9.59 2.54 6.64
N LYS A 4 9.74 1.23 6.90
CA LYS A 4 10.94 0.72 7.58
C LYS A 4 12.23 0.97 6.81
N PHE A 5 12.12 1.21 5.50
CA PHE A 5 13.25 1.43 4.58
C PHE A 5 13.56 2.93 4.38
N GLY A 6 12.88 3.83 5.10
CA GLY A 6 12.99 5.28 4.90
C GLY A 6 11.78 5.89 4.18
N LYS A 7 11.94 7.10 3.65
CA LYS A 7 10.91 7.77 2.84
C LYS A 7 10.92 7.17 1.43
N VAL A 8 9.78 6.65 1.01
CA VAL A 8 9.62 6.01 -0.30
C VAL A 8 8.57 6.79 -1.10
N PRO A 9 8.89 7.27 -2.32
CA PRO A 9 7.90 7.80 -3.26
C PRO A 9 6.87 6.72 -3.60
N THR A 10 5.58 7.05 -3.52
CA THR A 10 4.51 6.08 -3.78
C THR A 10 3.35 6.68 -4.56
N LEU A 11 2.76 5.86 -5.42
CA LEU A 11 1.44 6.08 -6.01
C LEU A 11 0.37 5.59 -5.04
N LYS A 12 -0.70 6.38 -4.86
CA LYS A 12 -1.81 6.05 -3.97
C LYS A 12 -3.03 5.63 -4.79
N PHE A 13 -3.43 4.38 -4.64
CA PHE A 13 -4.60 3.81 -5.30
C PHE A 13 -5.76 3.71 -4.32
N ARG A 14 -6.94 4.13 -4.78
CA ARG A 14 -8.22 3.99 -4.09
C ARG A 14 -9.21 3.33 -5.04
N PRO A 15 -9.21 2.00 -5.12
CA PRO A 15 -10.14 1.29 -5.98
C PRO A 15 -11.58 1.53 -5.52
N TYR A 16 -12.50 1.54 -6.47
CA TYR A 16 -13.92 1.42 -6.16
C TYR A 16 -14.18 0.00 -5.67
N VAL A 17 -14.67 -0.12 -4.44
CA VAL A 17 -15.06 -1.41 -3.85
C VAL A 17 -16.56 -1.55 -3.95
N GLN A 18 -17.01 -2.66 -4.52
CA GLN A 18 -18.42 -3.01 -4.47
C GLN A 18 -18.79 -3.36 -3.02
N SER A 19 -19.95 -2.88 -2.61
CA SER A 19 -20.52 -3.21 -1.32
C SER A 19 -20.87 -4.68 -1.20
N GLY A 20 -20.70 -5.23 0.00
CA GLY A 20 -20.99 -6.63 0.29
C GLY A 20 -20.86 -6.94 1.78
N ARG A 21 -20.81 -8.22 2.16
CA ARG A 21 -20.76 -8.64 3.58
C ARG A 21 -19.59 -8.06 4.38
N VAL A 22 -18.47 -7.76 3.72
CA VAL A 22 -17.22 -7.33 4.37
C VAL A 22 -16.99 -5.82 4.26
N PHE A 23 -17.32 -5.24 3.10
CA PHE A 23 -17.12 -3.82 2.81
C PHE A 23 -18.46 -3.09 2.81
N LYS A 24 -18.62 -2.11 3.71
CA LYS A 24 -19.76 -1.17 3.60
C LYS A 24 -19.54 -0.30 2.35
N GLU A 25 -20.61 0.14 1.68
CA GLU A 25 -20.59 0.81 0.37
C GLU A 25 -19.78 2.13 0.30
N LYS A 26 -19.09 2.51 1.38
CA LYS A 26 -18.26 3.71 1.55
C LYS A 26 -16.90 3.44 2.23
N GLU A 27 -16.52 2.18 2.43
CA GLU A 27 -15.26 1.83 3.11
C GLU A 27 -14.04 1.95 2.18
N SER A 28 -12.94 2.47 2.74
CA SER A 28 -11.81 2.96 1.93
C SER A 28 -10.66 1.94 1.90
N LEU A 29 -10.62 1.08 0.88
CA LEU A 29 -9.39 0.38 0.54
C LEU A 29 -8.41 1.40 -0.07
N THR A 30 -7.23 1.53 0.53
CA THR A 30 -6.16 2.35 0.00
C THR A 30 -4.87 1.53 -0.07
N ILE A 31 -4.26 1.51 -1.25
CA ILE A 31 -3.00 0.82 -1.51
C ILE A 31 -1.97 1.87 -1.92
N TRP A 32 -0.81 1.86 -1.27
CA TRP A 32 0.35 2.64 -1.69
C TRP A 32 1.35 1.72 -2.35
N VAL A 33 1.69 2.01 -3.60
CA VAL A 33 2.62 1.25 -4.42
C VAL A 33 3.86 2.10 -4.67
N SER A 34 5.06 1.53 -4.67
CA SER A 34 6.28 2.26 -5.01
C SER A 34 6.15 2.96 -6.36
N ASP A 35 6.61 4.21 -6.43
CA ASP A 35 6.70 4.93 -7.68
C ASP A 35 8.04 4.63 -8.37
N ASP A 36 8.21 3.37 -8.75
CA ASP A 36 9.33 2.84 -9.50
C ASP A 36 8.87 1.69 -10.41
N ASP A 37 9.78 1.14 -11.20
CA ASP A 37 9.48 0.05 -12.14
C ASP A 37 9.21 -1.29 -11.44
N ASN A 38 9.47 -1.41 -10.13
CA ASN A 38 9.10 -2.60 -9.37
C ASN A 38 7.62 -2.60 -8.95
N ARG A 39 7.00 -1.42 -8.84
CA ARG A 39 5.57 -1.26 -8.46
C ARG A 39 5.20 -2.12 -7.24
N MET A 40 6.04 -2.10 -6.21
CA MET A 40 5.86 -2.90 -5.00
C MET A 40 4.75 -2.33 -4.11
N PRO A 41 3.85 -3.16 -3.56
CA PRO A 41 2.91 -2.74 -2.53
C PRO A 41 3.65 -2.39 -1.23
N MET A 42 3.67 -1.11 -0.86
CA MET A 42 4.38 -0.62 0.32
C MET A 42 3.50 -0.59 1.57
N LEU A 43 2.21 -0.25 1.40
CA LEU A 43 1.24 -0.16 2.48
C LEU A 43 -0.16 -0.46 1.92
N ILE A 44 -0.93 -1.25 2.65
CA ILE A 44 -2.36 -1.48 2.41
C ILE A 44 -3.09 -1.06 3.67
N LYS A 45 -4.14 -0.26 3.50
CA LYS A 45 -5.10 0.05 4.56
C LYS A 45 -6.49 -0.20 4.05
N ALA A 46 -7.29 -0.88 4.85
CA ALA A 46 -8.72 -1.05 4.58
C ALA A 46 -9.49 -0.87 5.89
N ASP A 47 -10.56 -0.10 5.82
CA ASP A 47 -11.60 -0.11 6.84
C ASP A 47 -12.58 -1.20 6.45
N LEU A 48 -12.96 -2.04 7.41
CA LEU A 48 -13.86 -3.18 7.22
C LEU A 48 -15.02 -3.07 8.21
N THR A 49 -16.12 -3.74 7.92
CA THR A 49 -17.28 -3.76 8.82
C THR A 49 -16.93 -4.23 10.24
N VAL A 50 -15.96 -5.14 10.36
CA VAL A 50 -15.55 -5.79 11.62
C VAL A 50 -14.23 -5.25 12.18
N GLY A 51 -13.67 -4.17 11.61
CA GLY A 51 -12.43 -3.59 12.09
C GLY A 51 -11.63 -2.88 11.00
N SER A 52 -10.30 -3.00 11.06
CA SER A 52 -9.42 -2.41 10.05
C SER A 52 -8.23 -3.33 9.76
N LEU A 53 -7.75 -3.26 8.53
CA LEU A 53 -6.54 -3.91 8.08
C LEU A 53 -5.46 -2.85 7.84
N LYS A 54 -4.26 -3.10 8.36
CA LYS A 54 -3.06 -2.33 8.03
C LYS A 54 -1.91 -3.30 7.79
N ALA A 55 -1.45 -3.38 6.54
CA ALA A 55 -0.31 -4.21 6.16
C ALA A 55 0.80 -3.34 5.57
N SER A 56 2.01 -3.43 6.11
CA SER A 56 3.19 -2.71 5.61
C SER A 56 4.25 -3.69 5.10
N LEU A 57 4.97 -3.33 4.04
CA LEU A 57 6.07 -4.16 3.53
C LEU A 57 7.18 -4.30 4.58
N ILE A 58 7.49 -5.56 4.92
CA ILE A 58 8.54 -5.90 5.89
C ILE A 58 9.81 -6.32 5.17
N GLU A 59 9.76 -7.10 4.10
CA GLU A 59 10.97 -7.53 3.39
C GLU A 59 10.66 -7.71 1.90
N PHE A 60 11.67 -7.52 1.06
CA PHE A 60 11.61 -7.81 -0.37
C PHE A 60 12.92 -8.46 -0.80
N LYS A 61 12.86 -9.31 -1.82
CA LYS A 61 14.02 -9.97 -2.43
C LYS A 61 13.78 -10.20 -3.91
N GLY A 62 14.85 -10.34 -4.69
CA GLY A 62 14.77 -10.67 -6.11
C GLY A 62 14.13 -9.57 -6.97
N LEU A 63 14.41 -8.29 -6.66
CA LEU A 63 13.87 -7.18 -7.46
C LEU A 63 14.47 -7.16 -8.86
N LYS A 64 13.61 -6.89 -9.85
CA LYS A 64 14.03 -6.73 -11.24
C LYS A 64 14.76 -5.41 -11.47
N ASN A 65 14.36 -4.36 -10.75
CA ASN A 65 14.93 -3.01 -10.86
C ASN A 65 15.45 -2.53 -9.50
N SER A 66 16.38 -1.58 -9.49
CA SER A 66 16.89 -1.00 -8.24
C SER A 66 15.79 -0.27 -7.47
N PHE A 67 15.68 -0.55 -6.17
CA PHE A 67 14.76 0.15 -5.27
C PHE A 67 15.40 1.44 -4.76
N LYS A 68 14.76 2.57 -5.03
CA LYS A 68 15.25 3.90 -4.61
C LYS A 68 14.46 4.41 -3.40
N ILE A 69 15.18 4.88 -2.39
CA ILE A 69 14.63 5.55 -1.22
C ILE A 69 15.07 7.01 -1.21
N GLN A 70 14.23 7.91 -0.72
CA GLN A 70 14.63 9.29 -0.44
C GLN A 70 15.34 9.32 0.92
N VAL A 71 16.60 9.72 0.88
CA VAL A 71 17.42 10.01 2.07
C VAL A 71 17.28 11.50 2.35
N ASP A 72 17.00 11.85 3.60
CA ASP A 72 16.95 13.24 4.06
C ASP A 72 18.35 13.86 4.14
#